data_AF-A0A5E4WE08-F1
#
_entry.id   AF-A0A5E4WE08-F1
#
_cell.length_a   1.000
_cell.length_b   1.000
_cell.length_c   1.000
_cell.angle_alpha   90.00
_cell.angle_beta   90.00
_cell.angle_gamma   90.00
#
_symmetry.space_group_name_H-M   'P 1'
#
loop_
_entity.id
_entity.type
_entity.pdbx_description
1 polymer ?
#
loop_
_entity_poly.entity_id
_entity_poly.type
_entity_poly.pdbx_seq_one_letter_code
_entity_poly.pdbx_strand_id
1 'polypeptide(L)'
;MTLAMTPPMTPPMTPNHLPISASGSPEYGAGAPIPRPGAELEAAAEQFEAIFIARLLGEMRRATQALRDDGEGAGGLGRRERAADGLHEWADTQVAQALAARRAFGIADTIVRQMAQR
;
A
#
# COMPACT_ATOMS: atom_id res chain seq x y z
N MET A 1 14.61 39.68 -66.42
CA MET A 1 13.56 39.57 -65.38
C MET A 1 13.87 38.35 -64.53
N THR A 2 13.82 38.56 -63.22
CA THR A 2 14.41 37.79 -62.10
C THR A 2 14.06 36.30 -62.05
N LEU A 3 15.08 35.44 -61.88
CA LEU A 3 14.96 34.02 -61.51
C LEU A 3 14.43 33.90 -60.07
N ALA A 4 13.30 33.22 -59.88
CA ALA A 4 12.77 32.90 -58.56
C ALA A 4 13.55 31.72 -57.96
N MET A 5 14.36 32.01 -56.95
CA MET A 5 15.05 31.03 -56.10
C MET A 5 14.07 30.49 -55.05
N THR A 6 13.61 29.25 -55.19
CA THR A 6 12.80 28.57 -54.16
C THR A 6 13.71 28.02 -53.05
N PRO A 7 13.50 28.33 -51.77
CA PRO A 7 14.24 27.70 -50.67
C PRO A 7 13.75 26.27 -50.39
N PRO A 8 14.59 25.37 -49.85
CA PRO A 8 14.20 24.00 -49.52
C PRO A 8 13.25 23.95 -48.32
N MET A 9 12.18 23.19 -48.47
CA MET A 9 11.18 22.89 -47.45
C MET A 9 11.79 21.99 -46.35
N THR A 10 11.98 22.53 -45.15
CA THR A 10 12.31 21.72 -43.96
C THR A 10 11.01 21.06 -43.44
N PRO A 11 10.98 19.72 -43.25
CA PRO A 11 9.82 19.10 -42.61
C PRO A 11 9.78 19.51 -41.12
N PRO A 12 8.60 19.76 -40.54
CA PRO A 12 8.50 19.91 -39.09
C PRO A 12 8.81 18.56 -38.45
N MET A 13 9.92 18.50 -37.71
CA MET A 13 10.25 17.39 -36.84
C MET A 13 9.27 17.43 -35.67
N THR A 14 8.10 16.81 -35.84
CA THR A 14 7.12 16.61 -34.76
C THR A 14 7.79 15.82 -33.64
N PRO A 15 7.95 16.37 -32.42
CA PRO A 15 8.35 15.57 -31.29
C PRO A 15 7.21 14.61 -30.99
N ASN A 16 7.42 13.34 -31.36
CA ASN A 16 6.52 12.25 -31.06
C ASN A 16 6.60 12.00 -29.55
N HIS A 17 5.86 12.77 -28.75
CA HIS A 17 5.63 12.42 -27.37
C HIS A 17 4.70 11.21 -27.40
N LEU A 18 5.27 10.04 -27.14
CA LEU A 18 4.47 8.90 -26.74
C LEU A 18 3.59 9.39 -25.57
N PRO A 19 2.25 9.24 -25.62
CA PRO A 19 1.47 9.45 -24.42
C PRO A 19 1.90 8.36 -23.45
N ILE A 20 2.81 8.70 -22.53
CA ILE A 20 2.89 7.98 -21.28
C ILE A 20 1.56 8.27 -20.63
N SER A 21 0.59 7.37 -20.82
CA SER A 21 -0.58 7.29 -19.98
C SER A 21 -0.07 7.03 -18.57
N ALA A 22 0.22 8.10 -17.85
CA ALA A 22 0.39 8.11 -16.42
C ALA A 22 -0.99 7.83 -15.80
N SER A 23 -1.45 6.58 -15.95
CA SER A 23 -2.56 6.06 -15.18
C SER A 23 -2.04 5.90 -13.75
N GLY A 24 -2.25 6.93 -12.94
CA GLY A 24 -1.96 6.91 -11.51
C GLY A 24 -1.09 8.04 -10.98
N SER A 25 -1.16 9.25 -11.55
CA SER A 25 -0.91 10.43 -10.72
C SER A 25 -2.09 10.56 -9.75
N PRO A 26 -1.87 10.69 -8.42
CA PRO A 26 -2.95 11.06 -7.52
C PRO A 26 -3.33 12.50 -7.85
N GLU A 27 -4.31 12.64 -8.73
CA GLU A 27 -5.06 13.86 -8.95
C GLU A 27 -5.63 14.26 -7.57
N TYR A 28 -4.93 15.15 -6.86
CA TYR A 28 -5.53 15.94 -5.79
C TYR A 28 -6.52 16.89 -6.48
N GLY A 29 -7.71 16.34 -6.76
CA GLY A 29 -8.80 17.04 -7.40
C GLY A 29 -9.14 18.30 -6.61
N ALA A 30 -9.12 19.43 -7.31
CA ALA A 30 -9.72 20.67 -6.88
C ALA A 30 -11.18 20.39 -6.47
N GLY A 31 -11.45 20.46 -5.16
CA GLY A 31 -12.76 20.17 -4.57
C GLY A 31 -12.80 19.05 -3.53
N ALA A 32 -11.66 18.43 -3.19
CA ALA A 32 -11.60 17.56 -2.02
C ALA A 32 -11.87 18.41 -0.75
N PRO A 33 -12.86 18.07 0.09
CA PRO A 33 -13.05 18.75 1.36
C PRO A 33 -11.73 18.69 2.12
N ILE A 34 -11.25 19.84 2.61
CA ILE A 34 -10.08 19.88 3.50
C ILE A 34 -10.38 18.86 4.61
N PRO A 35 -9.58 17.80 4.74
CA PRO A 35 -9.84 16.79 5.75
C PRO A 35 -9.91 17.49 7.09
N ARG A 36 -11.03 17.28 7.78
CA ARG A 36 -11.15 17.77 9.15
C ARG A 36 -10.02 17.11 9.94
N PRO A 37 -9.31 17.82 10.83
CA PRO A 37 -8.19 17.25 11.60
C PRO A 37 -8.53 15.91 12.29
N GLY A 38 -9.80 15.71 12.68
CA GLY A 38 -10.29 14.44 13.21
C GLY A 38 -10.37 13.29 12.20
N ALA A 39 -10.69 13.56 10.93
CA ALA A 39 -10.80 12.53 9.89
C ALA A 39 -9.44 11.94 9.50
N GLU A 40 -8.39 12.77 9.46
CA GLU A 40 -7.01 12.29 9.27
C GLU A 40 -6.54 11.44 10.44
N LEU A 41 -6.84 11.87 11.67
CA LEU A 41 -6.52 11.12 12.89
C LEU A 41 -7.24 9.76 12.94
N GLU A 42 -8.52 9.72 12.59
CA GLU A 42 -9.32 8.49 12.54
C GLU A 42 -8.76 7.49 11.54
N ALA A 43 -8.38 7.95 10.35
CA ALA A 43 -7.78 7.11 9.30
C ALA A 43 -6.38 6.62 9.68
N ALA A 44 -5.54 7.48 10.26
CA ALA A 44 -4.22 7.10 10.73
C ALA A 44 -4.30 6.09 11.89
N ALA A 45 -5.22 6.27 12.82
CA ALA A 45 -5.45 5.36 13.93
C ALA A 45 -5.93 3.97 13.45
N GLU A 46 -6.76 3.93 12.41
CA GLU A 46 -7.21 2.68 11.78
C GLU A 46 -6.06 1.94 11.09
N GLN A 47 -5.25 2.65 10.31
CA GLN A 47 -4.06 2.06 9.67
C GLN A 47 -3.05 1.54 10.71
N PHE A 48 -2.87 2.28 11.81
CA PHE A 48 -2.03 1.82 12.92
C PHE A 48 -2.55 0.49 13.50
N GLU A 49 -3.85 0.40 13.77
CA GLU A 49 -4.48 -0.82 14.28
C GLU A 49 -4.33 -1.98 13.28
N ALA A 50 -4.48 -1.73 11.97
CA ALA A 50 -4.26 -2.75 10.95
C ALA A 50 -2.81 -3.28 10.94
N ILE A 51 -1.81 -2.39 10.97
CA ILE A 51 -0.39 -2.79 10.99
C ILE A 51 -0.08 -3.58 12.27
N PHE A 52 -0.64 -3.15 13.40
CA PHE A 52 -0.47 -3.83 14.69
C PHE A 52 -1.04 -5.25 14.66
N ILE A 53 -2.26 -5.43 14.15
CA ILE A 53 -2.91 -6.75 14.06
C ILE A 53 -2.14 -7.66 13.10
N ALA A 54 -1.72 -7.14 11.94
CA ALA A 54 -0.94 -7.92 10.97
C ALA A 54 0.36 -8.43 11.61
N ARG A 55 1.07 -7.58 12.36
CA ARG A 55 2.27 -8.00 13.10
C ARG A 55 1.95 -9.06 14.15
N LEU A 56 0.89 -8.88 14.93
CA LEU A 56 0.48 -9.83 15.96
C LEU A 56 0.18 -11.22 15.35
N LEU A 57 -0.56 -11.27 14.24
CA LEU A 57 -0.87 -12.50 13.51
C LEU A 57 0.41 -13.19 13.01
N GLY A 58 1.34 -12.41 12.44
CA GLY A 58 2.64 -12.91 12.01
C GLY A 58 3.46 -13.52 13.16
N GLU A 59 3.49 -12.90 14.34
CA GLU A 59 4.20 -13.44 15.51
C GLU A 59 3.54 -14.70 16.05
N MET A 60 2.19 -14.76 16.10
CA MET A 60 1.46 -15.98 16.50
C MET A 60 1.77 -17.15 15.55
N ARG A 61 1.85 -16.89 14.25
CA ARG A 61 2.22 -17.88 13.24
C ARG A 61 3.65 -18.37 13.44
N ARG A 62 4.62 -17.46 13.63
CA ARG A 62 6.02 -17.82 13.90
C ARG A 62 6.15 -18.68 15.16
N ALA A 63 5.45 -18.30 16.25
CA ALA A 63 5.42 -19.10 17.47
C ALA A 63 4.83 -20.50 17.23
N THR A 64 3.78 -20.61 16.41
CA THR A 64 3.16 -21.90 16.04
C THR A 64 4.11 -22.76 15.19
N GLN A 65 4.86 -22.15 14.26
CA GLN A 65 5.84 -22.86 13.44
C GLN A 65 7.01 -23.37 14.28
N ALA A 66 7.55 -22.56 15.19
CA ALA A 66 8.63 -22.98 16.08
C ALA A 66 8.24 -24.22 16.91
N LEU A 67 7.02 -24.27 17.43
CA LEU A 67 6.50 -25.44 18.16
C LEU A 67 6.33 -26.70 17.27
N ARG A 68 6.16 -26.54 15.96
CA ARG A 68 6.05 -27.65 15.00
C ARG A 68 7.42 -28.17 14.56
N ASP A 69 8.36 -27.26 14.32
CA ASP A 69 9.72 -27.59 13.90
C ASP A 69 10.50 -28.33 14.99
N ASP A 70 10.20 -28.06 16.27
CA ASP A 70 10.75 -28.82 17.41
C ASP A 70 10.29 -30.29 17.43
N GLY A 71 9.26 -30.66 16.66
CA GLY A 71 8.64 -32.00 16.63
C GLY A 71 8.94 -32.86 15.40
N GLU A 72 9.27 -32.27 14.24
CA GLU A 72 9.51 -33.02 12.99
C GLU A 72 10.83 -32.62 12.34
N GLY A 73 11.73 -33.59 12.15
CA GLY A 73 13.06 -33.39 11.59
C GLY A 73 13.05 -32.66 10.24
N ALA A 74 13.53 -31.43 10.24
CA ALA A 74 13.56 -30.52 9.11
C ALA A 74 14.38 -31.06 7.93
N GLY A 75 13.70 -31.65 6.96
CA GLY A 75 14.27 -32.16 5.71
C GLY A 75 13.64 -31.49 4.48
N GLY A 76 14.25 -30.40 3.99
CA GLY A 76 14.34 -30.16 2.54
C GLY A 76 13.28 -29.33 1.80
N LEU A 77 12.62 -28.32 2.39
CA LEU A 77 11.57 -27.53 1.71
C LEU A 77 11.81 -26.01 1.57
N GLY A 78 13.06 -25.54 1.73
CA GLY A 78 13.54 -24.14 1.71
C GLY A 78 12.99 -23.13 0.68
N ARG A 79 12.45 -23.59 -0.46
CA ARG A 79 11.85 -22.73 -1.50
C ARG A 79 10.33 -22.64 -1.41
N ARG A 80 9.66 -23.71 -0.96
CA ARG A 80 8.20 -23.76 -0.81
C ARG A 80 7.75 -22.91 0.37
N GLU A 81 8.54 -22.92 1.44
CA GLU A 81 8.31 -22.14 2.66
C GLU A 81 8.24 -20.64 2.36
N ARG A 82 9.23 -20.05 1.64
CA ARG A 82 9.19 -18.62 1.33
C ARG A 82 7.99 -18.15 0.51
N ALA A 83 7.51 -18.97 -0.43
CA ALA A 83 6.33 -18.63 -1.23
C ALA A 83 5.05 -18.71 -0.38
N ALA A 84 4.98 -19.69 0.53
CA ALA A 84 3.89 -19.80 1.49
C ALA A 84 3.91 -18.64 2.50
N ASP A 85 5.09 -18.22 2.96
CA ASP A 85 5.25 -17.09 3.89
C ASP A 85 4.71 -15.78 3.31
N GLY A 86 5.00 -15.49 2.04
CA GLY A 86 4.47 -14.29 1.38
C GLY A 86 2.95 -14.31 1.21
N LEU A 87 2.36 -15.47 0.93
CA LEU A 87 0.90 -15.62 0.86
C LEU A 87 0.25 -15.45 2.23
N HIS A 88 0.90 -15.95 3.28
CA HIS A 88 0.44 -15.80 4.66
C HIS A 88 0.50 -14.35 5.14
N GLU A 89 1.58 -13.64 4.86
CA GLU A 89 1.70 -12.22 5.20
C GLU A 89 0.64 -11.37 4.50
N TRP A 90 0.36 -11.65 3.23
CA TRP A 90 -0.72 -11.00 2.49
C TRP A 90 -2.09 -11.31 3.10
N ALA A 91 -2.35 -12.58 3.45
CA ALA A 91 -3.60 -12.97 4.10
C ALA A 91 -3.76 -12.29 5.47
N ASP A 92 -2.70 -12.25 6.27
CA ASP A 92 -2.68 -11.61 7.58
C ASP A 92 -2.93 -10.10 7.46
N THR A 93 -2.35 -9.45 6.43
CA THR A 93 -2.64 -8.04 6.10
C THR A 93 -4.12 -7.84 5.76
N GLN A 94 -4.71 -8.67 4.90
CA GLN A 94 -6.13 -8.55 4.52
C GLN A 94 -7.07 -8.75 5.72
N VAL A 95 -6.77 -9.73 6.58
CA VAL A 95 -7.53 -9.99 7.81
C VAL A 95 -7.39 -8.80 8.78
N ALA A 96 -6.17 -8.29 8.94
CA ALA A 96 -5.90 -7.17 9.83
C ALA A 96 -6.65 -5.90 9.42
N GLN A 97 -6.67 -5.59 8.11
CA GLN A 97 -7.45 -4.46 7.58
C GLN A 97 -8.95 -4.62 7.86
N ALA A 98 -9.51 -5.82 7.66
CA ALA A 98 -10.92 -6.08 7.93
C ALA A 98 -11.27 -5.98 9.42
N LEU A 99 -10.36 -6.35 10.31
CA LEU A 99 -10.55 -6.25 11.76
C LEU A 99 -10.42 -4.81 12.25
N ALA A 100 -9.46 -4.06 11.73
CA ALA A 100 -9.26 -2.64 12.04
C ALA A 100 -10.44 -1.77 11.57
N ALA A 101 -10.93 -2.00 10.35
CA ALA A 101 -12.11 -1.30 9.82
C ALA A 101 -13.36 -1.51 10.68
N ARG A 102 -13.47 -2.67 11.33
CA ARG A 102 -14.56 -3.00 12.26
C ARG A 102 -14.30 -2.53 13.70
N ARG A 103 -13.16 -1.88 13.95
CA ARG A 103 -12.70 -1.47 15.28
C ARG A 103 -12.69 -2.64 16.28
N ALA A 104 -12.34 -3.84 15.81
CA ALA A 104 -12.50 -5.08 16.57
C ALA A 104 -11.65 -5.12 17.85
N PHE A 105 -10.50 -4.43 17.86
CA PHE A 105 -9.61 -4.33 19.03
C PHE A 105 -9.80 -3.03 19.82
N GLY A 106 -10.38 -1.99 19.21
CA GLY A 106 -10.65 -0.70 19.87
C GLY A 106 -9.41 0.15 20.15
N ILE A 107 -8.26 -0.19 19.58
CA ILE A 107 -7.01 0.57 19.71
C ILE A 107 -7.16 1.89 18.95
N ALA A 108 -7.70 1.83 17.73
CA ALA A 108 -7.91 3.02 16.91
C ALA A 108 -8.85 4.03 17.60
N ASP A 109 -9.89 3.56 18.28
CA ASP A 109 -10.81 4.40 19.05
C ASP A 109 -10.12 5.05 20.27
N THR A 110 -9.29 4.27 20.96
CA THR A 110 -8.51 4.76 22.11
C THR A 110 -7.51 5.83 21.69
N ILE A 111 -6.82 5.67 20.56
CA ILE A 111 -5.89 6.66 20.02
C ILE A 111 -6.61 7.96 19.69
N VAL A 112 -7.73 7.88 18.94
CA VAL A 112 -8.53 9.06 18.61
C VAL A 112 -8.97 9.79 19.87
N ARG A 113 -9.47 9.05 20.87
CA ARG A 113 -9.92 9.64 22.13
C ARG A 113 -8.80 10.32 22.90
N GLN A 114 -7.61 9.73 22.98
CA GLN A 114 -6.48 10.32 23.69
C GLN A 114 -5.91 11.55 22.99
N MET A 115 -5.84 11.52 21.66
CA MET A 115 -5.32 12.66 20.87
C MET A 115 -6.33 13.80 20.76
N ALA A 116 -7.64 13.51 20.76
CA ALA A 116 -8.68 14.53 20.83
C ALA A 116 -8.81 15.20 22.21
N GLN A 117 -8.25 14.57 23.25
CA GLN A 117 -8.21 15.11 24.62
C GLN A 117 -6.93 15.92 24.93
N ARG A 118 -5.95 15.90 24.01
CA ARG A 118 -4.76 16.74 24.09
C ARG A 118 -4.98 18.08 23.40
#